data_AF-A0A807ZLM0-F1
#
_entry.id   AF-A0A807ZLM0-F1
#
_cell.length_a   1.000
_cell.length_b   1.000
_cell.length_c   1.000
_cell.angle_alpha   90.00
_cell.angle_beta   90.00
_cell.angle_gamma   90.00
#
_symmetry.space_group_name_H-M   'P 1'
#
loop_
_entity.id
_entity.type
_entity.pdbx_description
1 polymer ?
#
loop_
_entity_poly.entity_id
_entity_poly.type
_entity_poly.pdbx_seq_one_letter_code
_entity_poly.pdbx_strand_id
1 'polypeptide(L)'
;MNILLHARACQKDQCLPLLPGGMPLEKHFPWHGLMAPEQWALPPVPVGTTFCGTCGTPLFKVTGRMWLPAPDTQNGTASHASHCLLLTALTDLPEGPLEMTARKKGYSLAWVTLSDKGSRGMREDLSGPAIAGAVAAAMPLCHSQGFVLPDEAAPLRALLTELALSQRYDLICTTGGTGLSPRDITPQVTEALLDVSLPGFSQAMLAASMAKTPHAVISRAAAGVLGQSIIINLPGSRKAVIENLAAVLPALPHALAKLQGDPADCGG
;
A
#
# COMPACT_ATOMS: atom_id res chain seq x y z
N MET A 1 -6.72 13.36 -15.83
CA MET A 1 -5.61 12.94 -16.73
C MET A 1 -6.11 11.81 -17.60
N ASN A 2 -5.98 11.98 -18.91
CA ASN A 2 -6.27 10.94 -19.89
C ASN A 2 -4.97 10.15 -20.10
N ILE A 3 -5.09 8.84 -20.09
CA ILE A 3 -4.03 7.87 -20.32
C ILE A 3 -4.46 7.10 -21.56
N LEU A 4 -3.59 7.03 -22.55
CA LEU A 4 -3.77 6.18 -23.71
C LEU A 4 -2.80 5.02 -23.57
N LEU A 5 -3.30 3.79 -23.65
CA LEU A 5 -2.46 2.61 -23.67
C LEU A 5 -2.91 1.63 -24.76
N HIS A 6 -2.00 0.81 -25.22
CA HIS A 6 -2.29 -0.39 -25.99
C HIS A 6 -2.45 -1.55 -25.00
N ALA A 7 -3.67 -2.03 -24.85
CA ALA A 7 -3.96 -3.16 -23.98
C ALA A 7 -3.60 -4.46 -24.70
N ARG A 8 -2.87 -5.34 -24.03
CA ARG A 8 -2.85 -6.76 -24.38
C ARG A 8 -4.18 -7.40 -23.98
N ALA A 9 -4.68 -8.33 -24.79
CA ALA A 9 -5.84 -9.13 -24.44
C ALA A 9 -5.63 -9.80 -23.07
N CYS A 10 -6.59 -9.63 -22.18
CA CYS A 10 -6.52 -10.18 -20.83
C CYS A 10 -7.91 -10.51 -20.28
N GLN A 11 -7.95 -11.53 -19.43
CA GLN A 11 -9.16 -11.93 -18.71
C GLN A 11 -9.30 -11.12 -17.43
N LYS A 12 -10.53 -11.02 -16.92
CA LYS A 12 -10.80 -10.48 -15.59
C LYS A 12 -9.87 -11.13 -14.54
N ASP A 13 -9.38 -10.31 -13.61
CA ASP A 13 -8.44 -10.65 -12.54
C ASP A 13 -7.01 -10.99 -13.01
N GLN A 14 -6.75 -11.04 -14.31
CA GLN A 14 -5.39 -11.13 -14.83
C GLN A 14 -4.61 -9.85 -14.52
N CYS A 15 -3.37 -10.00 -14.04
CA CYS A 15 -2.49 -8.90 -13.70
C CYS A 15 -1.34 -8.82 -14.70
N LEU A 16 -1.20 -7.69 -15.38
CA LEU A 16 -0.12 -7.44 -16.34
C LEU A 16 0.56 -6.10 -16.05
N PRO A 17 1.87 -5.98 -16.28
CA PRO A 17 2.58 -4.71 -16.11
C PRO A 17 2.25 -3.73 -17.24
N LEU A 18 2.18 -2.44 -16.89
CA LEU A 18 2.16 -1.32 -17.82
C LEU A 18 3.60 -0.86 -18.07
N LEU A 19 4.09 -1.08 -19.29
CA LEU A 19 5.42 -0.70 -19.73
C LEU A 19 5.38 0.62 -20.54
N PRO A 20 6.49 1.36 -20.58
CA PRO A 20 6.63 2.53 -21.45
C PRO A 20 6.39 2.21 -22.94
N GLY A 21 5.91 3.20 -23.69
CA GLY A 21 5.73 3.11 -25.13
C GLY A 21 7.05 2.91 -25.89
N GLY A 22 6.99 2.24 -27.04
CA GLY A 22 8.14 1.99 -27.91
C GLY A 22 8.85 0.66 -27.68
N MET A 23 8.46 -0.14 -26.68
CA MET A 23 8.87 -1.54 -26.61
C MET A 23 7.99 -2.41 -27.54
N PRO A 24 8.57 -3.41 -28.24
CA PRO A 24 7.78 -4.38 -28.99
C PRO A 24 7.04 -5.30 -28.02
N LEU A 25 5.72 -5.42 -28.17
CA LEU A 25 4.79 -6.14 -27.27
C LEU A 25 5.08 -7.63 -27.02
N GLU A 26 6.13 -8.21 -27.59
CA GLU A 26 6.28 -9.65 -27.70
C GLU A 26 7.73 -10.14 -27.68
N LYS A 27 8.44 -10.07 -26.55
CA LYS A 27 9.72 -10.81 -26.45
C LYS A 27 9.86 -11.82 -25.31
N HIS A 28 9.20 -11.64 -24.15
CA HIS A 28 9.43 -12.56 -23.02
C HIS A 28 8.22 -12.82 -22.09
N PHE A 29 7.27 -11.89 -21.93
CA PHE A 29 6.05 -12.06 -21.12
C PHE A 29 4.96 -11.06 -21.58
N PRO A 30 3.66 -11.25 -21.25
CA PRO A 30 2.58 -10.34 -21.66
C PRO A 30 2.55 -9.02 -20.86
N TRP A 31 2.21 -7.90 -21.52
CA TRP A 31 2.17 -6.56 -20.89
C TRP A 31 1.33 -5.54 -21.66
N HIS A 32 0.93 -4.45 -21.00
CA HIS A 32 0.23 -3.30 -21.61
C HIS A 32 1.23 -2.19 -21.97
N GLY A 33 1.09 -1.58 -23.14
CA GLY A 33 2.00 -0.52 -23.59
C GLY A 33 1.42 0.88 -23.42
N LEU A 34 2.07 1.72 -22.63
CA LEU A 34 1.69 3.13 -22.51
C LEU A 34 1.94 3.86 -23.83
N MET A 35 0.92 4.54 -24.35
CA MET A 35 1.03 5.35 -25.57
C MET A 35 1.07 6.85 -25.27
N ALA A 36 0.30 7.32 -24.28
CA ALA A 36 0.32 8.70 -23.82
C ALA A 36 -0.06 8.82 -22.32
N PRO A 37 0.51 9.76 -21.55
CA PRO A 37 1.57 10.69 -21.95
C PRO A 37 2.86 9.97 -22.38
N GLU A 38 3.60 10.57 -23.32
CA GLU A 38 4.88 10.01 -23.78
C GLU A 38 5.89 9.91 -22.63
N GLN A 39 6.87 9.01 -22.76
CA GLN A 39 8.06 8.83 -21.91
C GLN A 39 7.93 9.23 -20.44
N TRP A 40 7.71 8.24 -19.55
CA TRP A 40 7.86 8.35 -18.08
C TRP A 40 7.06 9.46 -17.37
N ALA A 41 6.25 10.23 -18.07
CA ALA A 41 5.53 11.37 -17.51
C ALA A 41 4.21 11.00 -16.83
N LEU A 42 3.98 9.71 -16.53
CA LEU A 42 2.86 9.35 -15.68
C LEU A 42 3.10 9.98 -14.29
N PRO A 43 2.23 10.88 -13.81
CA PRO A 43 2.29 11.33 -12.44
C PRO A 43 2.17 10.13 -11.51
N PRO A 44 2.59 10.25 -10.25
CA PRO A 44 2.50 9.15 -9.31
C PRO A 44 1.07 8.59 -9.21
N VAL A 45 0.85 7.37 -9.70
CA VAL A 45 -0.43 6.67 -9.63
C VAL A 45 -0.45 5.69 -8.45
N PRO A 46 -1.04 6.02 -7.30
CA PRO A 46 -1.03 5.15 -6.12
C PRO A 46 -1.80 3.85 -6.36
N VAL A 47 -1.46 2.80 -5.61
CA VAL A 47 -2.27 1.57 -5.59
C VAL A 47 -3.72 1.86 -5.18
N GLY A 48 -4.63 1.05 -5.71
CA GLY A 48 -6.08 1.25 -5.60
C GLY A 48 -6.67 2.26 -6.59
N THR A 49 -5.83 2.94 -7.37
CA THR A 49 -6.33 3.74 -8.50
C THR A 49 -7.00 2.84 -9.53
N THR A 50 -8.19 3.23 -9.95
CA THR A 50 -8.93 2.60 -11.04
C THR A 50 -8.75 3.41 -12.31
N PHE A 51 -8.44 2.73 -13.42
CA PHE A 51 -8.49 3.31 -14.75
C PHE A 51 -9.84 3.00 -15.39
N CYS A 52 -10.59 4.08 -15.67
CA CYS A 52 -11.92 4.02 -16.26
C CYS A 52 -11.86 4.41 -17.74
N GLY A 53 -12.58 3.71 -18.61
CA GLY A 53 -12.75 4.10 -20.01
C GLY A 53 -13.52 5.42 -20.18
N THR A 54 -13.71 5.84 -21.43
CA THR A 54 -14.36 7.12 -21.79
C THR A 54 -15.79 7.27 -21.24
N CYS A 55 -16.54 6.17 -21.13
CA CYS A 55 -17.87 6.14 -20.52
C CYS A 55 -17.88 5.98 -19.00
N GLY A 56 -16.71 5.99 -18.34
CA GLY A 56 -16.57 5.81 -16.91
C GLY A 56 -16.52 4.35 -16.45
N THR A 57 -16.64 3.38 -17.35
CA THR A 57 -16.55 1.94 -17.04
C THR A 57 -15.18 1.61 -16.46
N PRO A 58 -15.08 0.97 -15.29
CA PRO A 58 -13.81 0.57 -14.70
C PRO A 58 -13.17 -0.57 -15.50
N LEU A 59 -11.94 -0.39 -15.98
CA LEU A 59 -11.24 -1.35 -16.85
C LEU A 59 -10.08 -2.02 -16.12
N PHE A 60 -9.24 -1.24 -15.43
CA PHE A 60 -8.10 -1.73 -14.67
C PHE A 60 -8.06 -1.16 -13.27
N LYS A 61 -7.43 -1.88 -12.36
CA LYS A 61 -7.02 -1.38 -11.04
C LYS A 61 -5.51 -1.52 -10.88
N VAL A 62 -4.86 -0.48 -10.39
CA VAL A 62 -3.45 -0.53 -9.97
C VAL A 62 -3.36 -1.31 -8.67
N THR A 63 -2.74 -2.49 -8.70
CA THR A 63 -2.63 -3.41 -7.55
C THR A 63 -1.22 -3.54 -7.01
N GLY A 64 -0.23 -2.99 -7.70
CA GLY A 64 1.14 -3.01 -7.27
C GLY A 64 2.04 -2.34 -8.28
N ARG A 65 3.34 -2.47 -8.06
CA ARG A 65 4.39 -1.95 -8.92
C ARG A 65 5.55 -2.95 -8.96
N MET A 66 6.35 -2.88 -10.00
CA MET A 66 7.56 -3.69 -10.12
C MET A 66 8.66 -2.92 -10.84
N TRP A 67 9.91 -3.28 -10.56
CA TRP A 67 11.05 -2.82 -11.34
C TRP A 67 11.34 -3.81 -12.45
N LEU A 68 11.49 -3.30 -13.67
CA LEU A 68 11.95 -4.05 -14.83
C LEU A 68 13.22 -3.39 -15.37
N PRO A 69 14.20 -4.16 -15.86
CA PRO A 69 15.31 -3.58 -16.61
C PRO A 69 14.76 -2.73 -17.75
N ALA A 70 15.23 -1.48 -17.89
CA ALA A 70 14.81 -0.71 -19.04
C ALA A 70 15.52 -1.25 -20.30
N PRO A 71 14.85 -1.29 -21.45
CA PRO A 71 15.52 -1.62 -22.70
C PRO A 71 16.55 -0.54 -23.04
N ASP A 72 17.61 -0.93 -23.75
CA ASP A 72 18.55 0.02 -24.35
C ASP A 72 17.78 0.99 -25.25
N THR A 73 17.61 2.23 -24.80
CA THR A 73 17.12 3.29 -25.68
C THR A 73 18.28 3.72 -26.58
N GLN A 74 18.07 3.76 -27.89
CA GLN A 74 19.10 4.13 -28.88
C GLN A 74 19.66 5.57 -28.70
N ASN A 75 19.13 6.37 -27.76
CA ASN A 75 19.46 7.79 -27.57
C ASN A 75 20.20 8.13 -26.26
N GLY A 76 20.86 7.15 -25.60
CA GLY A 76 21.92 7.45 -24.63
C GLY A 76 21.53 8.03 -23.26
N THR A 77 20.24 8.17 -22.94
CA THR A 77 19.75 8.53 -21.59
C THR A 77 18.83 7.46 -21.01
N ALA A 78 19.15 6.18 -21.19
CA ALA A 78 18.36 5.08 -20.64
C ALA A 78 18.58 4.98 -19.13
N SER A 79 17.50 5.00 -18.33
CA SER A 79 17.55 4.48 -16.97
C SER A 79 17.88 2.99 -17.01
N HIS A 80 18.72 2.46 -16.12
CA HIS A 80 19.02 1.02 -16.08
C HIS A 80 17.80 0.17 -15.65
N ALA A 81 16.83 0.79 -14.98
CA ALA A 81 15.59 0.15 -14.55
C ALA A 81 14.39 1.10 -14.67
N SER A 82 13.24 0.52 -14.94
CA SER A 82 11.94 1.13 -15.11
C SER A 82 10.99 0.58 -14.06
N HIS A 83 10.45 1.46 -13.24
CA HIS A 83 9.34 1.17 -12.35
C HIS A 83 7.96 1.17 -13.08
N CYS A 84 7.37 -0.01 -13.24
CA CYS A 84 6.12 -0.27 -13.95
C CYS A 84 4.92 -0.44 -12.99
N LEU A 85 3.73 0.02 -13.41
CA LEU A 85 2.49 -0.26 -12.69
C LEU A 85 2.03 -1.68 -12.98
N LEU A 86 1.53 -2.40 -11.97
CA LEU A 86 0.80 -3.65 -12.15
C LEU A 86 -0.68 -3.35 -12.26
N LEU A 87 -1.28 -3.71 -13.40
CA LEU A 87 -2.68 -3.49 -13.71
C LEU A 87 -3.43 -4.80 -13.65
N THR A 88 -4.39 -4.90 -12.76
CA THR A 88 -5.35 -6.01 -12.72
C THR A 88 -6.60 -5.63 -13.51
N ALA A 89 -6.95 -6.45 -14.49
CA ALA A 89 -8.15 -6.28 -15.30
C ALA A 89 -9.41 -6.50 -14.45
N LEU A 90 -10.38 -5.58 -14.54
CA LEU A 90 -11.65 -5.65 -13.83
C LEU A 90 -12.77 -6.31 -14.66
N THR A 91 -12.52 -6.48 -15.94
CA THR A 91 -13.36 -7.13 -16.94
C THR A 91 -12.47 -7.82 -17.96
N ASP A 92 -13.03 -8.69 -18.78
CA ASP A 92 -12.35 -9.21 -19.97
C ASP A 92 -12.13 -8.06 -20.96
N LEU A 93 -10.90 -7.96 -21.49
CA LEU A 93 -10.49 -6.87 -22.38
C LEU A 93 -9.86 -7.44 -23.65
N PRO A 94 -10.28 -6.98 -24.84
CA PRO A 94 -9.63 -7.32 -26.08
C PRO A 94 -8.28 -6.59 -26.21
N GLU A 95 -7.44 -7.07 -27.12
CA GLU A 95 -6.24 -6.34 -27.52
C GLU A 95 -6.61 -5.08 -28.31
N GLY A 96 -5.93 -3.97 -28.04
CA GLY A 96 -6.14 -2.72 -28.78
C GLY A 96 -5.93 -1.45 -27.96
N PRO A 97 -6.08 -0.27 -28.59
CA PRO A 97 -5.94 1.01 -27.92
C PRO A 97 -7.11 1.25 -26.96
N LEU A 98 -6.79 1.72 -25.75
CA LEU A 98 -7.74 2.14 -24.74
C LEU A 98 -7.40 3.54 -24.24
N GLU A 99 -8.35 4.46 -24.40
CA GLU A 99 -8.33 5.74 -23.70
C GLU A 99 -9.03 5.59 -22.36
N MET A 100 -8.37 6.03 -21.31
CA MET A 100 -8.83 5.87 -19.94
C MET A 100 -8.42 7.03 -19.07
N THR A 101 -9.09 7.16 -17.93
CA THR A 101 -8.82 8.19 -16.95
C THR A 101 -8.62 7.59 -15.57
N ALA A 102 -7.63 8.10 -14.85
CA ALA A 102 -7.30 7.65 -13.49
C ALA A 102 -8.26 8.26 -12.46
N ARG A 103 -8.82 7.42 -11.58
CA ARG A 103 -9.66 7.82 -10.45
C ARG A 103 -9.36 6.93 -9.24
N LYS A 104 -9.20 7.52 -8.06
CA LYS A 104 -9.11 6.79 -6.79
C LYS A 104 -10.28 7.20 -5.91
N LYS A 105 -11.06 6.22 -5.44
CA LYS A 105 -12.23 6.42 -4.55
C LYS A 105 -12.05 5.55 -3.31
N GLY A 106 -11.78 6.16 -2.16
CA GLY A 106 -11.43 5.46 -0.93
C GLY A 106 -9.92 5.21 -0.80
N TYR A 107 -9.54 4.53 0.28
CA TYR A 107 -8.16 4.39 0.71
C TYR A 107 -7.56 3.01 0.40
N SER A 108 -6.25 2.94 0.25
CA SER A 108 -5.50 1.69 0.12
C SER A 108 -4.88 1.31 1.46
N LEU A 109 -5.08 0.05 1.86
CA LEU A 109 -4.57 -0.53 3.11
C LEU A 109 -3.54 -1.63 2.81
N ALA A 110 -2.35 -1.54 3.40
CA ALA A 110 -1.47 -2.69 3.54
C ALA A 110 -1.44 -3.13 5.00
N TRP A 111 -1.38 -4.44 5.26
CA TRP A 111 -1.00 -4.94 6.58
C TRP A 111 0.21 -5.87 6.51
N VAL A 112 1.10 -5.74 7.48
CA VAL A 112 2.32 -6.53 7.59
C VAL A 112 2.33 -7.29 8.91
N THR A 113 2.12 -8.60 8.84
CA THR A 113 2.18 -9.49 9.99
C THR A 113 3.62 -9.96 10.19
N LEU A 114 4.20 -9.61 11.33
CA LEU A 114 5.52 -10.10 11.73
C LEU A 114 5.38 -11.32 12.62
N SER A 115 5.88 -12.45 12.12
CA SER A 115 5.81 -13.73 12.81
C SER A 115 6.76 -14.72 12.15
N ASP A 116 7.82 -15.10 12.86
CA ASP A 116 8.73 -16.19 12.44
C ASP A 116 7.99 -17.51 12.13
N LYS A 117 6.90 -17.79 12.83
CA LYS A 117 6.07 -18.99 12.58
C LYS A 117 5.15 -18.79 11.39
N GLY A 118 4.57 -17.60 11.25
CA GLY A 118 3.66 -17.26 10.17
C GLY A 118 4.36 -17.25 8.81
N SER A 119 5.57 -16.67 8.74
CA SER A 119 6.37 -16.62 7.51
C SER A 119 6.79 -18.00 6.99
N ARG A 120 6.85 -19.00 7.87
CA ARG A 120 7.13 -20.41 7.54
C ARG A 120 5.87 -21.25 7.30
N GLY A 121 4.68 -20.63 7.27
CA GLY A 121 3.41 -21.35 7.11
C GLY A 121 3.03 -22.24 8.30
N MET A 122 3.72 -22.12 9.44
CA MET A 122 3.48 -22.93 10.64
C MET A 122 2.38 -22.35 11.54
N ARG A 123 1.87 -21.17 11.20
CA ARG A 123 0.78 -20.50 11.92
C ARG A 123 -0.03 -19.65 10.95
N GLU A 124 -1.34 -19.78 11.01
CA GLU A 124 -2.26 -18.92 10.27
C GLU A 124 -2.28 -17.50 10.86
N ASP A 125 -2.26 -16.50 9.97
CA ASP A 125 -2.42 -15.10 10.36
C ASP A 125 -3.90 -14.75 10.54
N LEU A 126 -4.31 -14.61 11.80
CA LEU A 126 -5.65 -14.15 12.18
C LEU A 126 -5.71 -12.66 12.51
N SER A 127 -4.56 -12.01 12.69
CA SER A 127 -4.48 -10.60 13.07
C SER A 127 -4.59 -9.70 11.84
N GLY A 128 -3.89 -10.04 10.75
CA GLY A 128 -3.94 -9.32 9.49
C GLY A 128 -5.36 -9.17 8.92
N PRO A 129 -6.11 -10.27 8.70
CA PRO A 129 -7.51 -10.18 8.24
C PRO A 129 -8.43 -9.38 9.18
N ALA A 130 -8.14 -9.38 10.49
CA ALA A 130 -8.90 -8.59 11.46
C ALA A 130 -8.63 -7.08 11.31
N ILE A 131 -7.41 -6.67 10.96
CA ILE A 131 -7.10 -5.28 10.57
C ILE A 131 -7.95 -4.90 9.36
N ALA A 132 -7.90 -5.70 8.29
CA ALA A 132 -8.61 -5.41 7.05
C ALA A 132 -10.12 -5.22 7.28
N GLY A 133 -10.74 -6.12 8.04
CA GLY A 133 -12.17 -6.03 8.39
C GLY A 133 -12.51 -4.78 9.20
N ALA A 134 -11.70 -4.45 10.22
CA ALA A 134 -11.95 -3.28 11.07
C ALA A 134 -11.78 -1.95 10.32
N VAL A 135 -10.76 -1.84 9.48
CA VAL A 135 -10.53 -0.65 8.65
C VAL A 135 -11.65 -0.50 7.61
N ALA A 136 -12.04 -1.58 6.93
CA ALA A 136 -13.11 -1.55 5.92
C ALA A 136 -14.48 -1.17 6.52
N ALA A 137 -14.72 -1.51 7.78
CA ALA A 137 -15.94 -1.10 8.49
C ALA A 137 -15.97 0.39 8.85
N ALA A 138 -14.81 1.03 8.99
CA ALA A 138 -14.69 2.43 9.41
C ALA A 138 -14.54 3.41 8.23
N MET A 139 -13.95 2.97 7.11
CA MET A 139 -13.71 3.83 5.95
C MET A 139 -13.69 3.06 4.63
N PRO A 140 -14.05 3.70 3.51
CA PRO A 140 -14.06 3.04 2.21
C PRO A 140 -12.65 2.65 1.78
N LEU A 141 -12.45 1.38 1.43
CA LEU A 141 -11.21 0.88 0.87
C LEU A 141 -11.34 0.63 -0.63
N CYS A 142 -10.40 1.16 -1.42
CA CYS A 142 -10.27 0.84 -2.85
C CYS A 142 -9.35 -0.37 -3.10
N HIS A 143 -8.44 -0.65 -2.16
CA HIS A 143 -7.51 -1.75 -2.25
C HIS A 143 -7.02 -2.15 -0.86
N SER A 144 -6.78 -3.44 -0.66
CA SER A 144 -6.27 -3.96 0.60
C SER A 144 -5.39 -5.18 0.33
N GLN A 145 -4.20 -5.25 0.92
CA GLN A 145 -3.27 -6.36 0.73
C GLN A 145 -2.51 -6.72 2.00
N GLY A 146 -2.39 -8.03 2.24
CA GLY A 146 -1.66 -8.58 3.37
C GLY A 146 -0.28 -9.10 3.00
N PHE A 147 0.65 -8.94 3.93
CA PHE A 147 2.02 -9.44 3.84
C PHE A 147 2.39 -10.14 5.15
N VAL A 148 3.19 -11.19 5.07
CA VAL A 148 3.72 -11.90 6.23
C VAL A 148 5.23 -11.95 6.11
N LEU A 149 5.94 -11.47 7.13
CA LEU A 149 7.40 -11.47 7.18
C LEU A 149 7.90 -12.13 8.47
N PRO A 150 9.14 -12.66 8.48
CA PRO A 150 9.83 -12.98 9.73
C PRO A 150 10.13 -11.70 10.52
N ASP A 151 10.48 -11.85 11.80
CA ASP A 151 10.85 -10.75 12.70
C ASP A 151 12.29 -10.25 12.38
N GLU A 152 12.46 -9.69 11.18
CA GLU A 152 13.74 -9.23 10.65
C GLU A 152 13.67 -7.76 10.18
N ALA A 153 14.66 -6.97 10.59
CA ALA A 153 14.64 -5.53 10.38
C ALA A 153 14.80 -5.12 8.91
N ALA A 154 15.68 -5.79 8.16
CA ALA A 154 15.95 -5.41 6.77
C ALA A 154 14.74 -5.67 5.84
N PRO A 155 14.11 -6.87 5.85
CA PRO A 155 12.89 -7.12 5.07
C PRO A 155 11.74 -6.17 5.45
N LEU A 156 11.53 -5.94 6.75
CA LEU A 156 10.48 -5.01 7.21
C LEU A 156 10.75 -3.59 6.71
N ARG A 157 11.98 -3.09 6.84
CA ARG A 157 12.35 -1.75 6.37
C ARG A 157 12.12 -1.60 4.88
N ALA A 158 12.57 -2.58 4.10
CA ALA A 158 12.42 -2.58 2.65
C ALA A 158 10.95 -2.56 2.25
N LEU A 159 10.13 -3.43 2.85
CA LEU A 159 8.71 -3.51 2.55
C LEU A 159 7.95 -2.25 2.95
N LEU A 160 8.17 -1.70 4.15
CA LEU A 160 7.50 -0.45 4.58
C LEU A 160 7.85 0.72 3.64
N THR A 161 9.12 0.83 3.25
CA THR A 161 9.59 1.86 2.30
C THR A 161 8.94 1.67 0.94
N GLU A 162 8.89 0.43 0.43
CA GLU A 162 8.26 0.13 -0.85
C GLU A 162 6.75 0.43 -0.82
N LEU A 163 6.03 -0.02 0.21
CA LEU A 163 4.59 0.19 0.36
C LEU A 163 4.24 1.68 0.43
N ALA A 164 5.02 2.48 1.17
CA ALA A 164 4.74 3.89 1.37
C ALA A 164 5.20 4.76 0.19
N LEU A 165 6.46 4.64 -0.23
CA LEU A 165 7.06 5.58 -1.17
C LEU A 165 6.90 5.15 -2.63
N SER A 166 7.04 3.84 -2.89
CA SER A 166 6.89 3.28 -4.23
C SER A 166 5.42 3.01 -4.53
N GLN A 167 4.74 2.20 -3.74
CA GLN A 167 3.36 1.80 -3.99
C GLN A 167 2.32 2.84 -3.58
N ARG A 168 2.66 3.70 -2.60
CA ARG A 168 1.80 4.78 -2.11
C ARG A 168 0.48 4.26 -1.57
N TYR A 169 0.57 3.27 -0.70
CA TYR A 169 -0.53 2.91 0.19
C TYR A 169 -0.91 4.09 1.08
N ASP A 170 -2.19 4.30 1.35
CA ASP A 170 -2.61 5.41 2.22
C ASP A 170 -2.39 5.05 3.69
N LEU A 171 -2.71 3.79 4.05
CA LEU A 171 -2.56 3.26 5.41
C LEU A 171 -1.75 1.97 5.38
N ILE A 172 -0.76 1.87 6.27
CA ILE A 172 0.05 0.67 6.47
C ILE A 172 -0.02 0.31 7.95
N CYS A 173 -0.53 -0.88 8.26
CA CYS A 173 -0.61 -1.38 9.62
C CYS A 173 0.35 -2.56 9.79
N THR A 174 1.24 -2.53 10.77
CA THR A 174 2.00 -3.73 11.15
C THR A 174 1.33 -4.40 12.34
N THR A 175 1.51 -5.71 12.50
CA THR A 175 1.06 -6.44 13.70
C THR A 175 2.16 -7.38 14.17
N GLY A 176 2.53 -7.29 15.45
CA GLY A 176 3.62 -8.06 16.05
C GLY A 176 4.92 -7.27 16.21
N GLY A 177 5.85 -7.82 16.98
CA GLY A 177 7.18 -7.25 17.20
C GLY A 177 7.23 -5.95 18.02
N THR A 178 6.20 -5.63 18.81
CA THR A 178 6.07 -4.39 19.59
C THR A 178 6.32 -4.53 21.10
N GLY A 179 6.64 -5.74 21.58
CA GLY A 179 6.93 -6.03 22.99
C GLY A 179 8.38 -5.73 23.39
N LEU A 180 8.89 -6.40 24.43
CA LEU A 180 10.27 -6.24 24.94
C LEU A 180 11.20 -7.42 24.60
N SER A 181 10.73 -8.40 23.83
CA SER A 181 11.60 -9.50 23.38
C SER A 181 12.77 -8.96 22.54
N PRO A 182 13.96 -9.58 22.58
CA PRO A 182 15.05 -9.22 21.67
C PRO A 182 14.69 -9.28 20.18
N ARG A 183 13.63 -10.03 19.83
CA ARG A 183 13.08 -10.13 18.46
C ARG A 183 12.06 -9.02 18.14
N ASP A 184 11.55 -8.32 19.15
CA ASP A 184 10.57 -7.25 18.95
C ASP A 184 11.27 -6.00 18.39
N ILE A 185 11.28 -5.85 17.07
CA ILE A 185 12.03 -4.81 16.35
C ILE A 185 11.15 -3.80 15.60
N THR A 186 9.83 -4.02 15.57
CA THR A 186 8.90 -3.28 14.70
C THR A 186 8.93 -1.77 14.94
N PRO A 187 8.88 -1.29 16.20
CA PRO A 187 8.89 0.15 16.47
C PRO A 187 10.18 0.82 16.00
N GLN A 188 11.34 0.24 16.30
CA GLN A 188 12.64 0.84 15.95
C GLN A 188 12.82 0.93 14.43
N VAL A 189 12.36 -0.09 13.69
CA VAL A 189 12.39 -0.05 12.22
C VAL A 189 11.44 0.99 11.68
N THR A 190 10.23 1.09 12.25
CA THR A 190 9.21 2.05 11.82
C THR A 190 9.67 3.48 12.09
N GLU A 191 10.05 3.79 13.33
CA GLU A 191 10.50 5.13 13.75
C GLU A 191 11.67 5.66 12.93
N ALA A 192 12.62 4.78 12.57
CA ALA A 192 13.76 5.14 11.73
C ALA A 192 13.40 5.50 10.28
N LEU A 193 12.14 5.29 9.86
CA LEU A 193 11.65 5.63 8.53
C LEU A 193 10.76 6.89 8.53
N LEU A 194 10.12 7.24 9.64
CA LEU A 194 9.06 8.25 9.65
C LEU A 194 9.60 9.66 9.32
N ASP A 195 8.90 10.37 8.45
CA ASP A 195 9.10 11.80 8.23
C ASP A 195 8.54 12.61 9.42
N VAL A 196 7.38 12.17 9.93
CA VAL A 196 6.68 12.82 11.04
C VAL A 196 6.11 11.76 11.99
N SER A 197 6.45 11.84 13.27
CA SER A 197 5.84 10.98 14.29
C SER A 197 4.42 11.42 14.64
N LEU A 198 3.53 10.46 14.92
CA LEU A 198 2.16 10.70 15.36
C LEU A 198 1.97 10.21 16.81
N PRO A 199 2.56 10.89 17.82
CA PRO A 199 2.53 10.44 19.21
C PRO A 199 1.10 10.37 19.79
N GLY A 200 0.16 11.17 19.29
CA GLY A 200 -1.24 11.08 19.73
C GLY A 200 -1.88 9.72 19.39
N PHE A 201 -1.49 9.09 18.28
CA PHE A 201 -1.97 7.76 17.89
C PHE A 201 -1.43 6.69 18.83
N SER A 202 -0.11 6.69 19.08
CA SER A 202 0.50 5.72 20.00
C SER A 202 0.00 5.89 21.43
N GLN A 203 -0.20 7.13 21.90
CA GLN A 203 -0.80 7.41 23.21
C GLN A 203 -2.24 6.93 23.33
N ALA A 204 -3.09 7.16 22.32
CA ALA A 204 -4.47 6.67 22.32
C ALA A 204 -4.54 5.14 22.37
N MET A 205 -3.71 4.48 21.55
CA MET A 205 -3.57 3.01 21.55
C MET A 205 -3.08 2.47 22.90
N LEU A 206 -2.06 3.11 23.49
CA LEU A 206 -1.54 2.74 24.80
C LEU A 206 -2.58 2.94 25.90
N ALA A 207 -3.28 4.07 25.92
CA ALA A 207 -4.33 4.36 26.90
C ALA A 207 -5.47 3.32 26.82
N ALA A 208 -5.92 2.98 25.61
CA ALA A 208 -6.92 1.94 25.39
C ALA A 208 -6.45 0.57 25.92
N SER A 209 -5.18 0.24 25.71
CA SER A 209 -4.59 -1.02 26.19
C SER A 209 -4.43 -1.04 27.71
N MET A 210 -4.01 0.08 28.33
CA MET A 210 -3.84 0.23 29.77
C MET A 210 -5.16 0.10 30.53
N ALA A 211 -6.28 0.51 29.93
CA ALA A 211 -7.62 0.30 30.48
C ALA A 211 -8.03 -1.19 30.53
N LYS A 212 -7.31 -2.08 29.81
CA LYS A 212 -7.58 -3.52 29.76
C LYS A 212 -6.59 -4.34 30.58
N THR A 213 -5.33 -3.92 30.64
CA THR A 213 -4.28 -4.63 31.37
C THR A 213 -3.14 -3.70 31.78
N PRO A 214 -2.63 -3.81 33.02
CA PRO A 214 -1.46 -3.03 33.45
C PRO A 214 -0.20 -3.39 32.67
N HIS A 215 -0.12 -4.59 32.06
CA HIS A 215 1.03 -5.00 31.25
C HIS A 215 1.17 -4.20 29.96
N ALA A 216 0.13 -3.47 29.52
CA ALA A 216 0.20 -2.67 28.30
C ALA A 216 1.30 -1.59 28.34
N VAL A 217 1.75 -1.20 29.53
CA VAL A 217 2.83 -0.21 29.73
C VAL A 217 4.14 -0.58 29.05
N ILE A 218 4.38 -1.87 28.75
CA ILE A 218 5.59 -2.34 28.07
C ILE A 218 5.53 -2.18 26.55
N SER A 219 4.35 -1.84 25.99
CA SER A 219 4.18 -1.69 24.55
C SER A 219 5.02 -0.53 24.04
N ARG A 220 5.73 -0.77 22.95
CA ARG A 220 6.54 0.24 22.26
C ARG A 220 5.92 0.64 20.93
N ALA A 221 4.62 0.42 20.74
CA ALA A 221 3.93 0.72 19.48
C ALA A 221 4.19 2.18 19.02
N ALA A 222 4.63 2.33 17.78
CA ALA A 222 4.83 3.63 17.14
C ALA A 222 3.79 3.87 16.03
N ALA A 223 3.57 5.14 15.71
CA ALA A 223 2.76 5.56 14.57
C ALA A 223 3.34 6.84 13.96
N GLY A 224 3.19 7.01 12.66
CA GLY A 224 3.75 8.15 11.96
C GLY A 224 3.38 8.25 10.49
N VAL A 225 3.94 9.25 9.83
CA VAL A 225 3.85 9.49 8.39
C VAL A 225 5.17 9.14 7.71
N LEU A 226 5.06 8.48 6.56
CA LEU A 226 6.15 8.30 5.60
C LEU A 226 5.60 8.64 4.20
N GLY A 227 6.10 9.70 3.59
CA GLY A 227 5.54 10.26 2.35
C GLY A 227 4.08 10.66 2.53
N GLN A 228 3.19 10.02 1.77
CA GLN A 228 1.73 10.23 1.84
C GLN A 228 1.00 9.08 2.54
N SER A 229 1.73 8.29 3.35
CA SER A 229 1.23 7.09 4.04
C SER A 229 1.26 7.29 5.55
N ILE A 230 0.21 6.86 6.23
CA ILE A 230 0.22 6.69 7.68
C ILE A 230 0.64 5.25 8.00
N ILE A 231 1.63 5.07 8.87
CA ILE A 231 2.09 3.79 9.38
C ILE A 231 1.70 3.64 10.85
N ILE A 232 1.09 2.53 11.24
CA ILE A 232 0.69 2.23 12.63
C ILE A 232 1.20 0.85 13.02
N ASN A 233 1.94 0.75 14.12
CA ASN A 233 2.32 -0.53 14.70
C ASN A 233 1.27 -1.01 15.70
N LEU A 234 0.67 -2.17 15.43
CA LEU A 234 -0.32 -2.80 16.29
C LEU A 234 0.32 -3.96 17.07
N PRO A 235 -0.24 -4.32 18.25
CA PRO A 235 0.19 -5.51 18.99
C PRO A 235 -0.01 -6.81 18.20
N GLY A 236 0.64 -7.90 18.59
CA GLY A 236 0.61 -9.15 17.81
C GLY A 236 -0.67 -9.99 17.93
N SER A 237 -1.47 -9.82 18.99
CA SER A 237 -2.68 -10.63 19.18
C SER A 237 -3.90 -9.99 18.51
N ARG A 238 -4.74 -10.80 17.84
CA ARG A 238 -5.99 -10.34 17.19
C ARG A 238 -6.85 -9.47 18.10
N LYS A 239 -7.01 -9.85 19.38
CA LYS A 239 -7.78 -9.07 20.35
C LYS A 239 -7.18 -7.67 20.54
N ALA A 240 -5.89 -7.61 20.81
CA ALA A 240 -5.20 -6.34 21.06
C ALA A 240 -5.15 -5.47 19.79
N VAL A 241 -5.01 -6.06 18.60
CA VAL A 241 -5.16 -5.35 17.31
C VAL A 241 -6.48 -4.61 17.24
N ILE A 242 -7.60 -5.29 17.47
CA ILE A 242 -8.93 -4.68 17.40
C ILE A 242 -9.10 -3.57 18.45
N GLU A 243 -8.64 -3.81 19.68
CA GLU A 243 -8.72 -2.82 20.77
C GLU A 243 -7.90 -1.56 20.47
N ASN A 244 -6.68 -1.71 19.93
CA ASN A 244 -5.80 -0.58 19.62
C ASN A 244 -6.30 0.18 18.39
N LEU A 245 -6.70 -0.55 17.33
CA LEU A 245 -7.19 0.05 16.12
C LEU A 245 -8.50 0.84 16.37
N ALA A 246 -9.40 0.32 17.20
CA ALA A 246 -10.62 1.03 17.61
C ALA A 246 -10.34 2.39 18.27
N ALA A 247 -9.20 2.55 18.95
CA ALA A 247 -8.82 3.81 19.60
C ALA A 247 -8.41 4.91 18.60
N VAL A 248 -7.99 4.54 17.39
CA VAL A 248 -7.45 5.49 16.40
C VAL A 248 -8.27 5.57 15.11
N LEU A 249 -9.11 4.57 14.82
CA LEU A 249 -9.99 4.54 13.64
C LEU A 249 -10.85 5.80 13.46
N PRO A 250 -11.46 6.39 14.51
CA PRO A 250 -12.28 7.58 14.33
C PRO A 250 -11.52 8.78 13.75
N ALA A 251 -10.21 8.89 14.02
CA ALA A 251 -9.37 9.99 13.54
C ALA A 251 -8.73 9.72 12.16
N LEU A 252 -8.64 8.44 11.74
CA LEU A 252 -7.92 8.03 10.53
C LEU A 252 -8.44 8.68 9.24
N PRO A 253 -9.75 8.73 8.95
CA PRO A 253 -10.25 9.34 7.72
C PRO A 253 -9.86 10.82 7.60
N HIS A 254 -9.94 11.57 8.69
CA HIS A 254 -9.57 12.98 8.72
C HIS A 254 -8.04 13.16 8.59
N ALA A 255 -7.26 12.34 9.30
CA ALA A 255 -5.80 12.39 9.22
C ALA A 255 -5.29 12.10 7.79
N LEU A 256 -5.86 11.11 7.11
CA LEU A 256 -5.52 10.79 5.73
C LEU A 256 -5.92 11.91 4.76
N ALA A 257 -7.14 12.47 4.90
CA ALA A 257 -7.58 13.59 4.08
C ALA A 257 -6.63 14.80 4.21
N LYS A 258 -6.24 15.13 5.45
CA LYS A 258 -5.28 16.20 5.74
C LYS A 258 -3.90 15.97 5.16
N LEU A 259 -3.35 14.76 5.32
CA LEU A 259 -2.07 14.39 4.72
C LEU A 259 -2.11 14.52 3.18
N GLN A 260 -3.27 14.25 2.58
CA GLN A 260 -3.47 14.30 1.13
C GLN A 260 -3.86 15.70 0.61
N GLY A 261 -3.79 16.73 1.46
CA GLY A 261 -3.95 18.13 1.07
C GLY A 261 -5.38 18.66 1.14
N ASP A 262 -6.27 18.04 1.91
CA ASP A 262 -7.62 18.56 2.16
C ASP A 262 -7.57 19.93 2.89
N PRO A 263 -8.06 21.01 2.26
CA PRO A 263 -8.01 22.35 2.83
C PRO A 263 -9.03 22.58 3.97
N ALA A 264 -10.00 21.68 4.20
CA ALA A 264 -11.10 21.90 5.16
C ALA A 264 -10.61 22.18 6.60
N ASP A 265 -11.02 23.26 7.25
CA ASP A 265 -10.48 23.66 8.56
C ASP A 265 -10.59 22.58 9.64
N CYS A 266 -9.59 22.50 10.52
CA CYS A 266 -9.55 21.53 11.62
C CYS A 266 -10.48 21.89 12.79
N GLY A 267 -11.03 23.11 12.80
CA GLY A 267 -11.97 23.60 13.80
C GLY A 267 -13.37 23.66 13.21
N GLY A 268 -14.31 22.96 13.82
CA GLY A 268 -15.75 23.17 13.60
C GLY A 268 -16.26 24.40 14.33
#